data_AF-A0A4Q3RJ76-F1
#
_entry.id   AF-A0A4Q3RJ76-F1
#
_cell.length_a   1.000
_cell.length_b   1.000
_cell.length_c   1.000
_cell.angle_alpha   90.00
_cell.angle_beta   90.00
_cell.angle_gamma   90.00
#
_symmetry.space_group_name_H-M   'P 1'
#
loop_
_entity.id
_entity.type
_entity.pdbx_description
1 polymer ?
#
loop_
_entity_poly.entity_id
_entity_poly.type
_entity_poly.pdbx_seq_one_letter_code
_entity_poly.pdbx_strand_id
1 'polypeptide(L)'
;SPAAASFRNGLLLIARNSCCSSLCASGSPCAKQLEPIKVIASFKPIAVSEPEKGIYVLDAGMNTAGWLHIKVKGEKGQKITMRFAETIYESGKVNQENLRTAWATDTYIMKGEGIEEWEPRFTYHGFRYVQLEGLKAKPSLEDFTIRQVRSDVEEAGSFTSSNELLNRIDQMVKRTEASNLHSIPTDCPQRDERMGWLNDLTVRIEQAVYNFNLHRFYAKYITDVSDTQNENGEITDTAPYKVGGKPADPVSASFLLLALKSYEYYGNSQIIADNYTQMKGWVDFLVSRSKDGIVEYSYYGDWSPPAEFGEKGYGYGAISKNTPGNFISTGYLYYCAEL
;
A
#
# COMPACT_ATOMS: atom_id res chain seq x y z
N SER A 1 -1.21 49.13 9.28
CA SER A 1 -0.90 47.90 10.02
C SER A 1 -1.33 46.67 9.27
N PRO A 2 -0.41 45.93 8.64
CA PRO A 2 -0.60 44.51 8.38
C PRO A 2 0.10 43.72 9.49
N ALA A 3 -0.66 42.87 10.17
CA ALA A 3 -0.14 41.97 11.19
C ALA A 3 0.65 40.84 10.51
N ALA A 4 1.94 40.75 10.87
CA ALA A 4 2.82 39.67 10.47
C ALA A 4 2.41 38.37 11.17
N ALA A 5 2.11 37.33 10.39
CA ALA A 5 1.99 35.97 10.90
C ALA A 5 3.39 35.40 11.14
N SER A 6 3.77 35.22 12.40
CA SER A 6 5.03 34.57 12.78
C SER A 6 4.91 33.05 12.58
N PHE A 7 5.58 32.50 11.59
CA PHE A 7 5.89 31.07 11.56
C PHE A 7 6.96 30.81 12.63
N ARG A 8 6.57 30.14 13.72
CA ARG A 8 7.52 29.64 14.71
C ARG A 8 8.22 28.41 14.12
N ASN A 9 9.50 28.58 13.79
CA ASN A 9 10.43 27.48 13.55
C ASN A 9 10.51 26.59 14.80
N GLY A 10 9.78 25.48 14.79
CA GLY A 10 10.08 24.35 15.66
C GLY A 10 11.32 23.66 15.13
N LEU A 11 12.47 23.92 15.74
CA LEU A 11 13.67 23.10 15.54
C LEU A 11 13.32 21.66 15.95
N LEU A 12 13.05 20.81 14.96
CA LEU A 12 13.05 19.38 15.18
C LEU A 12 14.50 19.00 15.48
N LEU A 13 14.80 18.66 16.74
CA LEU A 13 16.07 18.03 17.08
C LEU A 13 16.12 16.70 16.33
N ILE A 14 16.80 16.69 15.19
CA ILE A 14 17.24 15.46 14.52
C ILE A 14 18.26 14.84 15.47
N ALA A 15 17.79 13.90 16.29
CA ALA A 15 18.68 13.00 16.99
C ALA A 15 19.53 12.30 15.93
N ARG A 16 20.83 12.63 15.88
CA ARG A 16 21.83 11.84 15.16
C ARG A 16 21.92 10.47 15.83
N ASN A 17 20.97 9.59 15.51
CA ASN A 17 21.15 8.16 15.73
C ASN A 17 22.02 7.63 14.60
N SER A 18 23.32 7.90 14.70
CA SER A 18 24.35 7.08 14.09
C SER A 18 24.31 5.71 14.78
N CYS A 19 23.45 4.81 14.29
CA CYS A 19 23.44 3.41 14.70
C CYS A 19 23.12 2.53 13.49
N CYS A 20 24.15 1.80 13.02
CA CYS A 20 24.18 0.81 11.94
C CYS A 20 23.92 1.31 10.51
N SER A 21 24.89 2.05 9.95
CA SER A 21 25.04 2.28 8.51
C SER A 21 25.76 1.12 7.79
N SER A 22 25.56 -0.13 8.23
CA SER A 22 25.95 -1.29 7.43
C SER A 22 24.70 -1.84 6.77
N LEU A 23 24.48 -1.46 5.51
CA LEU A 23 23.61 -2.20 4.59
C LEU A 23 23.89 -3.68 4.79
N CYS A 24 22.90 -4.41 5.28
CA CYS A 24 23.07 -5.83 5.56
C CYS A 24 23.11 -6.57 4.23
N ALA A 25 24.17 -7.34 3.99
CA ALA A 25 24.29 -8.12 2.77
C ALA A 25 23.11 -9.09 2.62
N SER A 26 22.62 -9.25 1.39
CA SER A 26 21.54 -10.17 1.04
C SER A 26 21.77 -11.54 1.67
N GLY A 27 20.79 -12.03 2.45
CA GLY A 27 20.86 -13.34 3.13
C GLY A 27 21.45 -13.34 4.54
N SER A 28 21.87 -12.19 5.08
CA SER A 28 22.38 -12.08 6.46
C SER A 28 21.29 -11.63 7.45
N PRO A 29 21.22 -12.20 8.67
CA PRO A 29 20.34 -11.69 9.72
C PRO A 29 20.63 -10.22 10.03
N CYS A 30 19.61 -9.38 10.04
CA CYS A 30 19.73 -7.95 10.32
C CYS A 30 18.72 -7.51 11.39
N ALA A 31 19.08 -6.45 12.13
CA ALA A 31 18.11 -5.78 12.99
C ALA A 31 17.01 -5.14 12.12
N LYS A 32 15.76 -5.22 12.58
CA LYS A 32 14.61 -4.67 11.84
C LYS A 32 14.79 -3.16 11.67
N GLN A 33 14.81 -2.71 10.41
CA GLN A 33 15.04 -1.31 10.04
C GLN A 33 13.75 -0.46 10.00
N LEU A 34 12.58 -1.09 10.09
CA LEU A 34 11.28 -0.40 10.05
C LEU A 34 10.40 -0.66 11.29
N GLU A 35 9.41 0.20 11.49
CA GLU A 35 8.33 0.03 12.46
C GLU A 35 7.60 -1.30 12.24
N PRO A 36 7.21 -2.03 13.31
CA PRO A 36 6.48 -3.28 13.15
C PRO A 36 5.06 -3.07 12.63
N ILE A 37 4.50 -4.10 12.00
CA ILE A 37 3.07 -4.14 11.72
C ILE A 37 2.33 -4.37 13.04
N LYS A 38 1.33 -3.53 13.33
CA LYS A 38 0.49 -3.61 14.52
C LYS A 38 -0.97 -3.38 14.17
N VAL A 39 -1.86 -3.74 15.08
CA VAL A 39 -3.22 -3.19 15.12
C VAL A 39 -3.10 -1.72 15.52
N ILE A 40 -3.33 -0.81 14.57
CA ILE A 40 -3.21 0.63 14.79
C ILE A 40 -4.52 1.27 15.27
N ALA A 41 -5.66 0.65 14.94
CA ALA A 41 -6.97 1.11 15.36
C ALA A 41 -7.92 -0.07 15.51
N SER A 42 -8.93 0.12 16.34
CA SER A 42 -10.00 -0.86 16.56
C SER A 42 -11.32 -0.15 16.72
N PHE A 43 -12.31 -0.57 15.92
CA PHE A 43 -13.62 0.08 15.88
C PHE A 43 -14.71 -0.94 15.57
N LYS A 44 -15.95 -0.61 15.93
CA LYS A 44 -17.10 -1.47 15.68
C LYS A 44 -17.59 -1.28 14.24
N PRO A 45 -18.15 -2.33 13.59
CA PRO A 45 -18.93 -2.14 12.39
C PRO A 45 -20.12 -1.20 12.67
N ILE A 46 -20.55 -0.46 11.65
CA ILE A 46 -21.61 0.53 11.78
C ILE A 46 -23.00 -0.04 11.49
N ALA A 47 -23.07 -1.19 10.79
CA ALA A 47 -24.33 -1.83 10.44
C ALA A 47 -24.17 -3.35 10.24
N VAL A 48 -25.28 -4.05 10.41
CA VAL A 48 -25.43 -5.47 10.08
C VAL A 48 -26.75 -5.69 9.33
N SER A 49 -26.67 -6.28 8.15
CA SER A 49 -27.82 -6.69 7.35
C SER A 49 -27.94 -8.22 7.30
N GLU A 50 -29.09 -8.73 6.86
CA GLU A 50 -29.34 -10.15 6.63
C GLU A 50 -29.92 -10.32 5.21
N PRO A 51 -29.07 -10.29 4.15
CA PRO A 51 -29.53 -10.43 2.77
C PRO A 51 -30.21 -11.77 2.48
N GLU A 52 -29.86 -12.81 3.22
CA GLU A 52 -30.51 -14.12 3.19
C GLU A 52 -30.53 -14.70 4.60
N LYS A 53 -31.55 -15.51 4.94
CA LYS A 53 -31.68 -16.09 6.28
C LYS A 53 -30.39 -16.81 6.71
N GLY A 54 -29.78 -16.34 7.80
CA GLY A 54 -28.54 -16.89 8.35
C GLY A 54 -27.24 -16.46 7.64
N ILE A 55 -27.34 -15.57 6.65
CA ILE A 55 -26.20 -14.86 6.04
C ILE A 55 -26.27 -13.42 6.51
N TYR A 56 -25.29 -13.01 7.32
CA TYR A 56 -25.20 -11.63 7.80
C TYR A 56 -24.09 -10.89 7.09
N VAL A 57 -24.25 -9.60 6.83
CA VAL A 57 -23.19 -8.77 6.26
C VAL A 57 -22.94 -7.56 7.15
N LEU A 58 -21.72 -7.46 7.66
CA LEU A 58 -21.23 -6.31 8.42
C LEU A 58 -20.76 -5.22 7.46
N ASP A 59 -21.07 -3.97 7.76
CA ASP A 59 -20.45 -2.79 7.13
C ASP A 59 -19.50 -2.13 8.15
N ALA A 60 -18.21 -2.10 7.85
CA ALA A 60 -17.19 -1.42 8.65
C ALA A 60 -17.34 0.12 8.63
N GLY A 61 -18.09 0.66 7.66
CA GLY A 61 -18.28 2.09 7.43
C GLY A 61 -17.18 2.74 6.60
N MET A 62 -16.04 2.07 6.45
CA MET A 62 -14.95 2.47 5.57
C MET A 62 -14.19 1.25 5.06
N ASN A 63 -13.59 1.37 3.88
CA ASN A 63 -12.64 0.38 3.37
C ASN A 63 -11.33 0.49 4.16
N THR A 64 -10.79 -0.64 4.61
CA THR A 64 -9.58 -0.71 5.44
C THR A 64 -8.80 -2.00 5.17
N ALA A 65 -7.54 -2.04 5.59
CA ALA A 65 -6.76 -3.28 5.66
C ALA A 65 -6.66 -3.81 7.09
N GLY A 66 -6.83 -5.12 7.26
CA GLY A 66 -6.71 -5.82 8.54
C GLY A 66 -7.60 -7.04 8.64
N TRP A 67 -8.33 -7.22 9.75
CA TRP A 67 -9.19 -8.38 9.95
C TRP A 67 -10.36 -8.13 10.91
N LEU A 68 -11.22 -9.13 11.06
CA LEU A 68 -12.30 -9.15 12.03
C LEU A 68 -11.86 -9.88 13.31
N HIS A 69 -12.04 -9.23 14.46
CA HIS A 69 -12.11 -9.89 15.76
C HIS A 69 -13.56 -10.22 16.08
N ILE A 70 -13.80 -11.46 16.50
CA ILE A 70 -15.14 -11.96 16.84
C ILE A 70 -15.21 -12.31 18.33
N LYS A 71 -16.37 -12.07 18.92
CA LYS A 71 -16.76 -12.50 20.27
C LYS A 71 -18.12 -13.19 20.19
N VAL A 72 -18.11 -14.51 20.14
CA VAL A 72 -19.28 -15.31 19.76
C VAL A 72 -19.54 -16.45 20.74
N LYS A 73 -20.81 -16.88 20.83
CA LYS A 73 -21.24 -18.06 21.59
C LYS A 73 -21.92 -19.04 20.64
N GLY A 74 -21.58 -20.32 20.75
CA GLY A 74 -22.05 -21.35 19.83
C GLY A 74 -21.86 -22.76 20.36
N GLU A 75 -22.23 -23.75 19.57
CA GLU A 75 -22.07 -25.17 19.88
C GLU A 75 -20.69 -25.69 19.48
N LYS A 76 -20.20 -26.72 20.16
CA LYS A 76 -18.95 -27.39 19.79
C LYS A 76 -18.99 -27.88 18.35
N GLY A 77 -17.98 -27.53 17.56
CA GLY A 77 -17.86 -27.90 16.16
C GLY A 77 -18.67 -27.01 15.20
N GLN A 78 -19.44 -26.05 15.70
CA GLN A 78 -20.09 -25.04 14.85
C GLN A 78 -19.03 -24.25 14.09
N LYS A 79 -19.22 -24.11 12.77
CA LYS A 79 -18.32 -23.39 11.88
C LYS A 79 -18.84 -21.99 11.60
N ILE A 80 -18.04 -20.97 11.89
CA ILE A 80 -18.29 -19.59 11.49
C ILE A 80 -17.36 -19.26 10.31
N THR A 81 -17.93 -18.89 9.17
CA THR A 81 -17.18 -18.46 7.99
C THR A 81 -17.29 -16.94 7.85
N MET A 82 -16.15 -16.27 7.63
CA MET A 82 -16.05 -14.82 7.44
C MET A 82 -15.46 -14.54 6.06
N ARG A 83 -16.22 -13.95 5.14
CA ARG A 83 -15.75 -13.58 3.80
C ARG A 83 -15.61 -12.07 3.70
N PHE A 84 -14.44 -11.61 3.26
CA PHE A 84 -14.09 -10.19 3.23
C PHE A 84 -14.21 -9.65 1.81
N ALA A 85 -14.75 -8.43 1.67
CA ALA A 85 -14.88 -7.75 0.38
C ALA A 85 -14.90 -6.22 0.50
N GLU A 86 -14.53 -5.55 -0.60
CA GLU A 86 -14.59 -4.09 -0.70
C GLU A 86 -15.98 -3.59 -1.11
N THR A 87 -16.74 -4.41 -1.84
CA THR A 87 -18.07 -4.07 -2.38
C THR A 87 -19.10 -5.17 -2.12
N ILE A 88 -20.36 -4.87 -2.39
CA ILE A 88 -21.49 -5.79 -2.28
C ILE A 88 -22.24 -5.83 -3.62
N TYR A 89 -22.91 -6.95 -3.89
CA TYR A 89 -23.87 -7.04 -4.99
C TYR A 89 -25.19 -6.33 -4.65
N GLU A 90 -26.05 -6.14 -5.65
CA GLU A 90 -27.44 -5.68 -5.43
C GLU A 90 -28.23 -6.60 -4.49
N SER A 91 -27.87 -7.89 -4.44
CA SER A 91 -28.46 -8.86 -3.49
C SER A 91 -28.09 -8.58 -2.03
N GLY A 92 -27.15 -7.68 -1.76
CA GLY A 92 -26.62 -7.37 -0.43
C GLY A 92 -25.54 -8.33 0.06
N LYS A 93 -25.21 -9.40 -0.68
CA LYS A 93 -24.07 -10.28 -0.39
C LYS A 93 -22.75 -9.62 -0.79
N VAL A 94 -21.65 -10.04 -0.17
CA VAL A 94 -20.31 -9.54 -0.51
C VAL A 94 -19.91 -9.91 -1.93
N ASN A 95 -19.25 -8.99 -2.64
CA ASN A 95 -18.69 -9.22 -3.97
C ASN A 95 -17.17 -9.45 -3.88
N GLN A 96 -16.73 -10.66 -4.22
CA GLN A 96 -15.32 -11.07 -4.18
C GLN A 96 -14.68 -11.21 -5.57
N GLU A 97 -15.37 -10.79 -6.65
CA GLU A 97 -14.87 -10.96 -8.03
C GLU A 97 -13.53 -10.25 -8.27
N ASN A 98 -13.35 -9.06 -7.68
CA ASN A 98 -12.13 -8.28 -7.84
C ASN A 98 -10.93 -8.83 -7.03
N LEU A 99 -11.13 -9.85 -6.19
CA LEU A 99 -10.07 -10.47 -5.38
C LEU A 99 -9.26 -11.49 -6.17
N ARG A 100 -9.69 -11.84 -7.40
CA ARG A 100 -9.08 -12.84 -8.28
C ARG A 100 -8.93 -14.18 -7.57
N THR A 101 -7.71 -14.67 -7.34
CA THR A 101 -7.48 -15.97 -6.67
C THR A 101 -7.38 -15.86 -5.15
N ALA A 102 -7.39 -14.65 -4.58
CA ALA A 102 -7.39 -14.49 -3.12
C ALA A 102 -8.77 -14.86 -2.55
N TRP A 103 -8.82 -15.92 -1.74
CA TRP A 103 -10.07 -16.36 -1.11
C TRP A 103 -10.64 -15.35 -0.11
N ALA A 104 -9.76 -14.58 0.57
CA ALA A 104 -10.11 -13.61 1.61
C ALA A 104 -11.23 -14.11 2.53
N THR A 105 -11.04 -15.33 3.05
CA THR A 105 -12.05 -16.05 3.84
C THR A 105 -11.38 -16.66 5.06
N ASP A 106 -11.89 -16.31 6.23
CA ASP A 106 -11.47 -16.88 7.51
C ASP A 106 -12.53 -17.88 8.00
N THR A 107 -12.10 -18.91 8.73
CA THR A 107 -13.00 -19.91 9.31
C THR A 107 -12.61 -20.20 10.76
N TYR A 108 -13.59 -20.08 11.65
CA TYR A 108 -13.46 -20.42 13.06
C TYR A 108 -14.34 -21.62 13.42
N ILE A 109 -13.79 -22.59 14.14
CA ILE A 109 -14.53 -23.76 14.65
C ILE A 109 -14.66 -23.64 16.16
N MET A 110 -15.90 -23.53 16.62
CA MET A 110 -16.24 -23.29 18.02
C MET A 110 -15.87 -24.48 18.91
N LYS A 111 -15.38 -24.19 20.13
CA LYS A 111 -15.15 -25.19 21.18
C LYS A 111 -16.44 -25.54 21.93
N GLY A 112 -17.38 -24.59 22.04
CA GLY A 112 -18.70 -24.77 22.63
C GLY A 112 -18.77 -24.60 24.15
N GLU A 113 -17.74 -24.01 24.78
CA GLU A 113 -17.60 -23.93 26.24
C GLU A 113 -17.96 -22.55 26.83
N GLY A 114 -18.60 -21.68 26.05
CA GLY A 114 -19.01 -20.35 26.51
C GLY A 114 -18.91 -19.29 25.41
N ILE A 115 -18.57 -18.07 25.82
CA ILE A 115 -18.20 -16.99 24.90
C ILE A 115 -16.73 -17.23 24.49
N GLU A 116 -16.49 -17.21 23.18
CA GLU A 116 -15.17 -17.39 22.59
C GLU A 116 -14.76 -16.11 21.86
N GLU A 117 -13.50 -15.70 22.02
CA GLU A 117 -12.90 -14.57 21.32
C GLU A 117 -11.80 -15.06 20.38
N TRP A 118 -11.83 -14.61 19.13
CA TRP A 118 -10.88 -15.02 18.12
C TRP A 118 -10.59 -13.92 17.11
N GLU A 119 -9.33 -13.87 16.65
CA GLU A 119 -8.89 -13.08 15.50
C GLU A 119 -7.70 -13.80 14.82
N PRO A 120 -7.51 -13.65 13.49
CA PRO A 120 -6.39 -14.26 12.79
C PRO A 120 -5.06 -13.60 13.18
N ARG A 121 -3.96 -14.34 12.95
CA ARG A 121 -2.58 -13.87 13.23
C ARG A 121 -1.65 -13.86 12.02
N PHE A 122 -1.99 -14.60 10.96
CA PHE A 122 -1.12 -14.87 9.81
C PHE A 122 -1.79 -14.53 8.46
N THR A 123 -2.78 -13.65 8.48
CA THR A 123 -3.42 -13.12 7.28
C THR A 123 -3.92 -11.69 7.55
N TYR A 124 -4.21 -10.96 6.48
CA TYR A 124 -4.96 -9.72 6.51
C TYR A 124 -5.76 -9.60 5.21
N HIS A 125 -6.77 -8.74 5.20
CA HIS A 125 -7.67 -8.52 4.08
C HIS A 125 -7.88 -7.02 3.87
N GLY A 126 -8.05 -6.59 2.62
CA GLY A 126 -8.62 -5.28 2.30
C GLY A 126 -10.14 -5.40 2.16
N PHE A 127 -10.90 -4.67 2.96
CA PHE A 127 -12.35 -4.80 3.01
C PHE A 127 -13.07 -3.61 3.62
N ARG A 128 -14.33 -3.45 3.23
CA ARG A 128 -15.34 -2.69 3.96
C ARG A 128 -16.41 -3.61 4.54
N TYR A 129 -16.72 -4.70 3.84
CA TYR A 129 -17.81 -5.59 4.19
C TYR A 129 -17.29 -6.96 4.60
N VAL A 130 -17.95 -7.57 5.59
CA VAL A 130 -17.67 -8.95 6.02
C VAL A 130 -18.96 -9.75 6.04
N GLN A 131 -19.04 -10.78 5.20
CA GLN A 131 -20.15 -11.74 5.23
C GLN A 131 -19.86 -12.83 6.24
N LEU A 132 -20.83 -13.07 7.13
CA LEU A 132 -20.81 -14.06 8.18
C LEU A 132 -21.83 -15.16 7.86
N GLU A 133 -21.37 -16.40 7.91
CA GLU A 133 -22.19 -17.60 7.74
C GLU A 133 -22.00 -18.53 8.93
N GLY A 134 -23.06 -19.27 9.28
CA GLY A 134 -23.02 -20.29 10.34
C GLY A 134 -23.42 -19.77 11.72
N LEU A 135 -23.89 -18.52 11.85
CA LEU A 135 -24.51 -18.00 13.06
C LEU A 135 -25.98 -18.46 13.14
N LYS A 136 -26.45 -18.85 14.34
CA LYS A 136 -27.82 -19.35 14.56
C LYS A 136 -28.85 -18.24 14.81
N ALA A 137 -28.38 -17.03 15.12
CA ALA A 137 -29.20 -15.87 15.39
C ALA A 137 -28.49 -14.62 14.89
N LYS A 138 -29.26 -13.55 14.70
CA LYS A 138 -28.72 -12.25 14.31
C LYS A 138 -27.72 -11.76 15.36
N PRO A 139 -26.46 -11.50 14.97
CA PRO A 139 -25.46 -11.05 15.93
C PRO A 139 -25.64 -9.56 16.26
N SER A 140 -25.08 -9.15 17.39
CA SER A 140 -24.94 -7.76 17.78
C SER A 140 -23.69 -7.15 17.12
N LEU A 141 -23.69 -5.84 16.86
CA LEU A 141 -22.46 -5.13 16.45
C LEU A 141 -21.39 -5.18 17.55
N GLU A 142 -21.80 -5.36 18.81
CA GLU A 142 -20.92 -5.53 19.96
C GLU A 142 -20.12 -6.85 19.93
N ASP A 143 -20.56 -7.81 19.12
CA ASP A 143 -19.89 -9.11 18.97
C ASP A 143 -18.66 -9.02 18.05
N PHE A 144 -18.42 -7.86 17.44
CA PHE A 144 -17.42 -7.69 16.38
C PHE A 144 -16.58 -6.44 16.56
N THR A 145 -15.28 -6.58 16.30
CA THR A 145 -14.35 -5.45 16.24
C THR A 145 -13.53 -5.55 14.96
N ILE A 146 -13.54 -4.49 14.15
CA ILE A 146 -12.63 -4.33 13.01
C ILE A 146 -11.26 -3.97 13.56
N ARG A 147 -10.24 -4.76 13.21
CA ARG A 147 -8.84 -4.49 13.51
C ARG A 147 -8.19 -3.90 12.27
N GLN A 148 -7.87 -2.60 12.31
CA GLN A 148 -7.06 -1.99 11.26
C GLN A 148 -5.59 -2.25 11.53
N VAL A 149 -4.88 -2.74 10.51
CA VAL A 149 -3.52 -3.24 10.64
C VAL A 149 -2.66 -2.62 9.55
N ARG A 150 -1.46 -2.16 9.92
CA ARG A 150 -0.41 -1.67 9.03
C ARG A 150 0.91 -1.56 9.79
N SER A 151 2.01 -1.29 9.09
CA SER A 151 3.24 -0.78 9.68
C SER A 151 2.93 0.44 10.55
N ASP A 152 3.42 0.43 11.79
CA ASP A 152 3.12 1.41 12.84
C ASP A 152 3.88 2.73 12.66
N VAL A 153 3.86 3.28 11.45
CA VAL A 153 4.40 4.61 11.15
C VAL A 153 3.47 5.68 11.73
N GLU A 154 4.07 6.72 12.29
CA GLU A 154 3.34 7.85 12.88
C GLU A 154 2.67 8.68 11.77
N GLU A 155 1.53 9.29 12.07
CA GLU A 155 0.95 10.30 11.19
C GLU A 155 1.79 11.58 11.27
N ALA A 156 2.16 12.15 10.12
CA ALA A 156 3.03 13.34 10.05
C ALA A 156 2.23 14.64 9.84
N GLY A 157 1.08 14.55 9.16
CA GLY A 157 0.33 15.72 8.73
C GLY A 157 -1.18 15.55 8.86
N SER A 158 -1.84 16.70 8.80
CA SER A 158 -3.30 16.82 8.73
C SER A 158 -3.66 17.96 7.79
N PHE A 159 -4.79 17.81 7.11
CA PHE A 159 -5.31 18.81 6.19
C PHE A 159 -6.78 19.12 6.54
N THR A 160 -7.15 20.38 6.40
CA THR A 160 -8.54 20.81 6.46
C THR A 160 -8.74 22.04 5.58
N SER A 161 -9.93 22.17 5.01
CA SER A 161 -10.34 23.30 4.21
C SER A 161 -11.81 23.61 4.46
N SER A 162 -12.27 24.77 3.98
CA SER A 162 -13.70 25.11 3.97
C SER A 162 -14.52 24.33 2.93
N ASN A 163 -13.88 23.48 2.13
CA ASN A 163 -14.55 22.67 1.12
C ASN A 163 -14.60 21.19 1.57
N GLU A 164 -15.79 20.74 1.92
CA GLU A 164 -16.01 19.36 2.40
C GLU A 164 -15.64 18.28 1.38
N LEU A 165 -15.70 18.57 0.08
CA LEU A 165 -15.25 17.63 -0.93
C LEU A 165 -13.74 17.39 -0.84
N LEU A 166 -12.95 18.46 -0.67
CA LEU A 166 -11.49 18.35 -0.53
C LEU A 166 -11.12 17.62 0.76
N ASN A 167 -11.83 17.91 1.87
CA ASN A 167 -11.63 17.21 3.14
C ASN A 167 -11.89 15.71 3.00
N ARG A 168 -12.93 15.32 2.24
CA ARG A 168 -13.23 13.91 1.97
C ARG A 168 -12.19 13.25 1.06
N ILE A 169 -11.69 13.95 0.05
CA ILE A 169 -10.63 13.43 -0.83
C ILE A 169 -9.36 13.16 -0.02
N ASP A 170 -8.91 14.12 0.80
CA ASP A 170 -7.74 13.96 1.66
C ASP A 170 -7.88 12.75 2.60
N GLN A 171 -9.03 12.61 3.27
CA GLN A 171 -9.30 11.45 4.12
C GLN A 171 -9.25 10.12 3.35
N MET A 172 -9.73 10.09 2.11
CA MET A 172 -9.64 8.89 1.27
C MET A 172 -8.19 8.58 0.89
N VAL A 173 -7.40 9.59 0.49
CA VAL A 173 -5.97 9.41 0.16
C VAL A 173 -5.22 8.85 1.37
N LYS A 174 -5.37 9.45 2.55
CA LYS A 174 -4.69 9.00 3.78
C LYS A 174 -5.08 7.58 4.17
N ARG A 175 -6.36 7.20 4.05
CA ARG A 175 -6.83 5.82 4.34
C ARG A 175 -6.31 4.80 3.32
N THR A 176 -6.26 5.17 2.05
CA THR A 176 -5.71 4.33 0.98
C THR A 176 -4.23 4.08 1.20
N GLU A 177 -3.47 5.13 1.52
CA GLU A 177 -2.04 5.00 1.86
C GLU A 177 -1.86 4.13 3.11
N ALA A 178 -2.59 4.40 4.19
CA ALA A 178 -2.54 3.58 5.41
C ALA A 178 -2.78 2.09 5.14
N SER A 179 -3.74 1.76 4.28
CA SER A 179 -4.07 0.38 3.94
C SER A 179 -2.97 -0.34 3.16
N ASN A 180 -2.08 0.42 2.51
CA ASN A 180 -0.98 -0.09 1.67
C ASN A 180 0.40 -0.05 2.34
N LEU A 181 0.48 0.28 3.63
CA LEU A 181 1.74 0.26 4.38
C LEU A 181 1.89 -1.06 5.14
N HIS A 182 2.22 -2.15 4.45
CA HIS A 182 2.34 -3.49 5.04
C HIS A 182 3.77 -4.02 4.89
N SER A 183 4.72 -3.46 5.64
CA SER A 183 6.18 -3.70 5.55
C SER A 183 6.87 -3.30 4.23
N ILE A 184 6.08 -3.16 3.16
CA ILE A 184 6.41 -2.62 1.85
C ILE A 184 5.20 -1.76 1.39
N PRO A 185 5.41 -0.79 0.48
CA PRO A 185 4.36 0.11 -0.01
C PRO A 185 3.57 -0.62 -1.11
N THR A 186 2.54 -1.37 -0.74
CA THR A 186 1.80 -2.22 -1.68
C THR A 186 0.99 -1.42 -2.69
N ASP A 187 0.67 -2.02 -3.84
CA ASP A 187 -0.31 -1.51 -4.81
C ASP A 187 -1.74 -1.57 -4.25
N CYS A 188 -2.08 -2.71 -3.64
CA CYS A 188 -3.42 -2.95 -3.12
C CYS A 188 -3.40 -3.97 -1.96
N PRO A 189 -4.33 -3.89 -0.99
CA PRO A 189 -4.31 -4.76 0.20
C PRO A 189 -5.21 -6.02 0.11
N GLN A 190 -6.04 -6.14 -0.92
CA GLN A 190 -7.17 -7.08 -0.97
C GLN A 190 -6.91 -8.33 -1.83
N ARG A 191 -6.49 -8.15 -3.08
CA ARG A 191 -6.39 -9.26 -4.06
C ARG A 191 -5.08 -10.04 -3.89
N ASP A 192 -4.90 -11.06 -4.72
CA ASP A 192 -3.72 -11.93 -4.82
C ASP A 192 -2.47 -11.24 -5.39
N GLU A 193 -2.20 -10.00 -4.96
CA GLU A 193 -1.06 -9.18 -5.42
C GLU A 193 -0.29 -8.65 -4.22
N ARG A 194 -0.67 -7.47 -3.69
CA ARG A 194 -0.07 -6.89 -2.47
C ARG A 194 1.44 -6.75 -2.61
N MET A 195 1.88 -6.26 -3.76
CA MET A 195 3.29 -6.16 -4.13
C MET A 195 3.77 -4.72 -4.06
N GLY A 196 5.04 -4.53 -3.72
CA GLY A 196 5.68 -3.22 -3.76
C GLY A 196 5.97 -2.80 -5.19
N TRP A 197 4.95 -2.37 -5.93
CA TRP A 197 5.09 -1.87 -7.30
C TRP A 197 5.78 -0.49 -7.30
N LEU A 198 6.88 -0.37 -8.03
CA LEU A 198 7.70 0.84 -8.03
C LEU A 198 7.01 2.00 -8.74
N ASN A 199 6.34 1.73 -9.86
CA ASN A 199 5.57 2.72 -10.63
C ASN A 199 4.41 3.29 -9.79
N ASP A 200 3.71 2.47 -9.01
CA ASP A 200 2.67 2.92 -8.08
C ASP A 200 3.23 3.86 -7.02
N LEU A 201 4.40 3.54 -6.45
CA LEU A 201 5.06 4.42 -5.51
C LEU A 201 5.50 5.73 -6.18
N THR A 202 5.99 5.71 -7.42
CA THR A 202 6.48 6.90 -8.14
C THR A 202 5.48 8.04 -8.09
N VAL A 203 4.20 7.77 -8.34
CA VAL A 203 3.16 8.81 -8.43
C VAL A 203 2.60 9.24 -7.08
N ARG A 204 2.81 8.46 -6.02
CA ARG A 204 2.23 8.71 -4.69
C ARG A 204 3.26 8.98 -3.59
N ILE A 205 4.56 8.93 -3.90
CA ILE A 205 5.64 9.05 -2.90
C ILE A 205 5.58 10.36 -2.13
N GLU A 206 5.24 11.46 -2.78
CA GLU A 206 5.22 12.76 -2.12
C GLU A 206 4.03 12.91 -1.17
N GLN A 207 2.81 12.55 -1.58
CA GLN A 207 1.66 12.62 -0.66
C GLN A 207 1.86 11.72 0.59
N ALA A 208 2.60 10.62 0.43
CA ALA A 208 2.80 9.67 1.51
C ALA A 208 3.64 10.28 2.65
N VAL A 209 4.67 11.07 2.34
CA VAL A 209 5.49 11.76 3.35
C VAL A 209 4.79 12.94 4.03
N TYR A 210 3.80 13.56 3.36
CA TYR A 210 2.92 14.54 4.01
C TYR A 210 2.00 13.89 5.03
N ASN A 211 1.56 12.65 4.78
CA ASN A 211 0.59 11.96 5.62
C ASN A 211 1.21 11.14 6.75
N PHE A 212 2.38 10.53 6.53
CA PHE A 212 3.03 9.62 7.46
C PHE A 212 4.53 9.90 7.59
N ASN A 213 5.09 9.64 8.78
CA ASN A 213 6.52 9.70 9.01
C ASN A 213 7.18 8.41 8.47
N LEU A 214 7.77 8.51 7.29
CA LEU A 214 8.27 7.37 6.51
C LEU A 214 9.80 7.25 6.47
N HIS A 215 10.54 7.99 7.32
CA HIS A 215 12.00 8.03 7.29
C HIS A 215 12.67 6.63 7.33
N ARG A 216 12.20 5.74 8.22
CA ARG A 216 12.67 4.34 8.32
C ARG A 216 12.11 3.46 7.23
N PHE A 217 10.85 3.66 6.88
CA PHE A 217 10.17 2.89 5.85
C PHE A 217 10.85 3.06 4.48
N TYR A 218 11.18 4.30 4.09
CA TYR A 218 11.88 4.59 2.84
C TYR A 218 13.33 4.11 2.86
N ALA A 219 14.03 4.28 3.98
CA ALA A 219 15.38 3.75 4.14
C ALA A 219 15.44 2.22 4.00
N LYS A 220 14.43 1.50 4.52
CA LYS A 220 14.31 0.06 4.32
C LYS A 220 13.93 -0.29 2.87
N TYR A 221 12.96 0.42 2.30
CA TYR A 221 12.40 0.06 1.00
C TYR A 221 13.37 0.33 -0.16
N ILE A 222 14.18 1.39 -0.10
CA ILE A 222 15.23 1.60 -1.11
C ILE A 222 16.24 0.45 -1.11
N THR A 223 16.55 -0.13 0.06
CA THR A 223 17.40 -1.34 0.14
C THR A 223 16.70 -2.53 -0.51
N ASP A 224 15.41 -2.74 -0.28
CA ASP A 224 14.67 -3.82 -0.97
C ASP A 224 14.73 -3.65 -2.50
N VAL A 225 14.67 -2.42 -3.02
CA VAL A 225 14.80 -2.14 -4.45
C VAL A 225 16.23 -2.44 -4.93
N SER A 226 17.24 -1.93 -4.23
CA SER A 226 18.66 -2.19 -4.54
C SER A 226 18.97 -3.70 -4.55
N ASP A 227 18.35 -4.49 -3.68
CA ASP A 227 18.52 -5.95 -3.63
C ASP A 227 17.95 -6.68 -4.88
N THR A 228 17.08 -6.02 -5.66
CA THR A 228 16.60 -6.57 -6.94
C THR A 228 17.54 -6.29 -8.11
N GLN A 229 18.47 -5.35 -7.94
CA GLN A 229 19.29 -4.84 -9.02
C GLN A 229 20.35 -5.86 -9.46
N ASN A 230 20.47 -6.07 -10.78
CA ASN A 230 21.53 -6.91 -11.34
C ASN A 230 22.81 -6.11 -11.67
N GLU A 231 23.84 -6.80 -12.16
CA GLU A 231 25.13 -6.21 -12.53
C GLU A 231 25.06 -5.18 -13.68
N ASN A 232 24.01 -5.22 -14.50
CA ASN A 232 23.77 -4.26 -15.57
C ASN A 232 23.04 -2.99 -15.09
N GLY A 233 22.68 -2.91 -13.80
CA GLY A 233 21.89 -1.81 -13.24
C GLY A 233 20.38 -1.98 -13.39
N GLU A 234 19.90 -3.10 -13.93
CA GLU A 234 18.47 -3.38 -14.09
C GLU A 234 17.80 -3.65 -12.74
N ILE A 235 16.78 -2.87 -12.40
CA ILE A 235 15.88 -3.17 -11.28
C ILE A 235 14.64 -3.93 -11.77
N THR A 236 13.78 -4.39 -10.86
CA THR A 236 12.51 -5.06 -11.18
C THR A 236 11.30 -4.19 -10.86
N ASP A 237 10.16 -4.45 -11.51
CA ASP A 237 8.93 -3.66 -11.30
C ASP A 237 8.38 -3.74 -9.87
N THR A 238 8.66 -4.84 -9.18
CA THR A 238 8.28 -5.03 -7.77
C THR A 238 9.50 -5.26 -6.89
N ALA A 239 9.46 -4.72 -5.66
CA ALA A 239 10.44 -4.99 -4.63
C ALA A 239 9.75 -5.42 -3.31
N PRO A 240 10.17 -6.54 -2.68
CA PRO A 240 10.98 -7.62 -3.25
C PRO A 240 10.36 -8.22 -4.50
N TYR A 241 11.19 -8.70 -5.43
CA TYR A 241 10.71 -9.21 -6.71
C TYR A 241 9.93 -10.53 -6.55
N LYS A 242 8.72 -10.54 -7.09
CA LYS A 242 7.91 -11.77 -7.24
C LYS A 242 7.12 -11.80 -8.55
N VAL A 243 6.66 -10.64 -9.02
CA VAL A 243 5.86 -10.47 -10.24
C VAL A 243 6.25 -9.17 -10.96
N GLY A 244 5.77 -8.99 -12.18
CA GLY A 244 6.09 -7.83 -13.02
C GLY A 244 7.31 -8.06 -13.91
N GLY A 245 7.77 -6.99 -14.55
CA GLY A 245 8.91 -6.97 -15.45
C GLY A 245 10.26 -7.04 -14.73
N LYS A 246 11.20 -7.69 -15.44
CA LYS A 246 12.63 -7.69 -15.18
C LYS A 246 13.33 -7.57 -16.55
N PRO A 247 13.76 -6.37 -16.98
CA PRO A 247 13.86 -5.11 -16.22
C PRO A 247 12.50 -4.48 -15.89
N ALA A 248 12.50 -3.55 -14.94
CA ALA A 248 11.36 -2.70 -14.64
C ALA A 248 11.00 -1.75 -15.80
N ASP A 249 9.75 -1.28 -15.81
CA ASP A 249 9.31 -0.17 -16.66
C ASP A 249 10.09 1.12 -16.30
N PRO A 250 10.47 1.94 -17.29
CA PRO A 250 11.16 3.22 -17.06
C PRO A 250 10.42 4.18 -16.12
N VAL A 251 9.09 4.07 -15.96
CA VAL A 251 8.33 4.90 -14.99
C VAL A 251 8.62 4.57 -13.52
N SER A 252 9.44 3.55 -13.23
CA SER A 252 9.89 3.15 -11.89
C SER A 252 10.92 4.12 -11.27
N ALA A 253 10.66 5.43 -11.36
CA ALA A 253 11.51 6.49 -10.81
C ALA A 253 11.51 6.54 -9.27
N SER A 254 10.58 5.84 -8.61
CA SER A 254 10.54 5.75 -7.16
C SER A 254 11.85 5.29 -6.53
N PHE A 255 12.69 4.54 -7.26
CA PHE A 255 14.03 4.17 -6.77
C PHE A 255 14.87 5.40 -6.41
N LEU A 256 14.93 6.41 -7.29
CA LEU A 256 15.64 7.66 -7.04
C LEU A 256 14.84 8.57 -6.10
N LEU A 257 13.52 8.63 -6.27
CA LEU A 257 12.67 9.49 -5.44
C LEU A 257 12.67 9.09 -3.96
N LEU A 258 12.85 7.81 -3.64
CA LEU A 258 13.02 7.36 -2.25
C LEU A 258 14.19 8.07 -1.58
N ALA A 259 15.32 8.20 -2.28
CA ALA A 259 16.50 8.89 -1.75
C ALA A 259 16.25 10.40 -1.67
N LEU A 260 15.72 11.00 -2.75
CA LEU A 260 15.44 12.43 -2.81
C LEU A 260 14.44 12.88 -1.74
N LYS A 261 13.27 12.23 -1.66
CA LYS A 261 12.23 12.59 -0.68
C LYS A 261 12.69 12.33 0.75
N SER A 262 13.57 11.35 0.97
CA SER A 262 14.19 11.13 2.27
C SER A 262 15.12 12.28 2.66
N TYR A 263 15.87 12.84 1.70
CA TYR A 263 16.69 14.02 1.93
C TYR A 263 15.85 15.29 2.12
N GLU A 264 14.90 15.56 1.22
CA GLU A 264 14.07 16.79 1.24
C GLU A 264 13.26 16.91 2.52
N TYR A 265 12.61 15.84 2.97
CA TYR A 265 11.65 15.89 4.08
C TYR A 265 12.24 15.47 5.43
N TYR A 266 13.34 14.68 5.45
CA TYR A 266 13.95 14.20 6.69
C TYR A 266 15.44 14.58 6.86
N GLY A 267 16.04 15.28 5.89
CA GLY A 267 17.45 15.67 5.93
C GLY A 267 18.43 14.49 5.82
N ASN A 268 17.96 13.32 5.39
CA ASN A 268 18.79 12.13 5.28
C ASN A 268 19.62 12.17 4.00
N SER A 269 20.78 12.83 4.03
CA SER A 269 21.71 12.84 2.87
C SER A 269 22.49 11.53 2.73
N GLN A 270 22.58 10.73 3.81
CA GLN A 270 23.34 9.48 3.80
C GLN A 270 22.69 8.43 2.88
N ILE A 271 21.37 8.38 2.82
CA ILE A 271 20.64 7.47 1.91
C ILE A 271 21.03 7.67 0.43
N ILE A 272 21.31 8.92 0.03
CA ILE A 272 21.78 9.24 -1.33
C ILE A 272 23.19 8.70 -1.50
N ALA A 273 24.11 9.01 -0.57
CA ALA A 273 25.49 8.54 -0.64
C ALA A 273 25.58 7.01 -0.68
N ASP A 274 24.75 6.33 0.13
CA ASP A 274 24.74 4.87 0.26
C ASP A 274 24.20 4.15 -0.98
N ASN A 275 23.28 4.78 -1.74
CA ASN A 275 22.63 4.17 -2.90
C ASN A 275 23.02 4.81 -4.24
N TYR A 276 23.95 5.78 -4.25
CA TYR A 276 24.30 6.54 -5.45
C TYR A 276 24.73 5.65 -6.60
N THR A 277 25.60 4.67 -6.33
CA THR A 277 26.10 3.74 -7.36
C THR A 277 24.96 2.94 -7.98
N GLN A 278 24.02 2.43 -7.17
CA GLN A 278 22.89 1.65 -7.65
C GLN A 278 21.90 2.51 -8.43
N MET A 279 21.55 3.69 -7.91
CA MET A 279 20.67 4.65 -8.61
C MET A 279 21.26 5.08 -9.94
N LYS A 280 22.56 5.40 -9.98
CA LYS A 280 23.27 5.69 -11.22
C LYS A 280 23.22 4.51 -12.19
N GLY A 281 23.42 3.28 -11.70
CA GLY A 281 23.32 2.08 -12.52
C GLY A 281 21.97 1.92 -13.21
N TRP A 282 20.87 2.26 -12.53
CA TRP A 282 19.53 2.26 -13.14
C TRP A 282 19.40 3.30 -14.26
N VAL A 283 19.90 4.53 -14.04
CA VAL A 283 19.89 5.57 -15.08
C VAL A 283 20.77 5.17 -16.27
N ASP A 284 21.98 4.65 -16.03
CA ASP A 284 22.88 4.16 -17.07
C ASP A 284 22.23 3.03 -17.88
N PHE A 285 21.51 2.12 -17.22
CA PHE A 285 20.75 1.07 -17.87
C PHE A 285 19.68 1.67 -18.80
N LEU A 286 18.86 2.61 -18.31
CA LEU A 286 17.85 3.26 -19.14
C LEU A 286 18.45 3.97 -20.36
N VAL A 287 19.60 4.62 -20.19
CA VAL A 287 20.36 5.23 -21.31
C VAL A 287 20.81 4.15 -22.31
N SER A 288 21.30 3.00 -21.85
CA SER A 288 21.69 1.88 -22.71
C SER A 288 20.52 1.29 -23.52
N ARG A 289 19.29 1.49 -23.03
CA ARG A 289 18.03 1.08 -23.67
C ARG A 289 17.39 2.22 -24.48
N SER A 290 18.17 3.23 -24.82
CA SER A 290 17.74 4.37 -25.63
C SER A 290 18.48 4.42 -26.96
N LYS A 291 17.79 4.90 -27.99
CA LYS A 291 18.35 5.21 -29.31
C LYS A 291 18.04 6.66 -29.65
N ASP A 292 19.08 7.41 -30.00
CA ASP A 292 18.99 8.85 -30.27
C ASP A 292 18.32 9.64 -29.11
N GLY A 293 18.54 9.18 -27.87
CA GLY A 293 17.96 9.76 -26.64
C GLY A 293 16.52 9.35 -26.34
N ILE A 294 15.92 8.46 -27.14
CA ILE A 294 14.54 7.96 -26.95
C ILE A 294 14.58 6.54 -26.40
N VAL A 295 13.90 6.29 -25.28
CA VAL A 295 13.82 4.96 -24.68
C VAL A 295 12.99 4.02 -25.58
N GLU A 296 13.54 2.85 -25.91
CA GLU A 296 12.95 1.94 -26.91
C GLU A 296 11.94 0.94 -26.33
N TYR A 297 11.61 1.04 -25.03
CA TYR A 297 10.67 0.13 -24.38
C TYR A 297 9.75 0.80 -23.35
N SER A 298 8.57 0.22 -23.19
CA SER A 298 7.56 0.59 -22.20
C SER A 298 6.60 -0.59 -22.05
N TYR A 299 6.22 -0.90 -20.82
CA TYR A 299 5.27 -1.94 -20.45
C TYR A 299 3.95 -1.34 -19.98
N TYR A 300 4.01 -0.26 -19.19
CA TYR A 300 2.85 0.37 -18.55
C TYR A 300 2.62 1.80 -19.02
N GLY A 301 3.67 2.65 -18.98
CA GLY A 301 3.58 4.07 -19.32
C GLY A 301 2.52 4.82 -18.51
N ASP A 302 1.59 5.48 -19.20
CA ASP A 302 0.44 6.20 -18.62
C ASP A 302 -0.67 5.21 -18.25
N TRP A 303 -0.45 4.45 -17.18
CA TRP A 303 -1.30 3.32 -16.79
C TRP A 303 -2.64 3.77 -16.17
N SER A 304 -3.72 3.10 -16.57
CA SER A 304 -5.10 3.31 -16.14
C SER A 304 -5.65 4.72 -16.43
N PRO A 305 -5.62 5.18 -17.69
CA PRO A 305 -6.28 6.43 -18.06
C PRO A 305 -7.82 6.29 -17.93
N PRO A 306 -8.60 7.37 -18.01
CA PRO A 306 -10.05 7.26 -18.08
C PRO A 306 -10.46 6.30 -19.20
N ALA A 307 -11.51 5.49 -18.99
CA ALA A 307 -11.80 4.31 -19.80
C ALA A 307 -11.93 4.59 -21.32
N GLU A 308 -12.35 5.79 -21.70
CA GLU A 308 -12.43 6.20 -23.11
C GLU A 308 -11.07 6.35 -23.79
N PHE A 309 -9.99 6.55 -23.03
CA PHE A 309 -8.60 6.72 -23.48
C PHE A 309 -7.76 5.44 -23.31
N GLY A 310 -8.35 4.35 -22.84
CA GLY A 310 -7.70 3.05 -22.74
C GLY A 310 -7.76 2.24 -24.04
N GLU A 311 -6.72 1.46 -24.33
CA GLU A 311 -6.72 0.48 -25.40
C GLU A 311 -7.66 -0.69 -25.09
N LYS A 312 -8.62 -0.99 -25.98
CA LYS A 312 -9.56 -2.09 -25.74
C LYS A 312 -8.86 -3.45 -25.84
N GLY A 313 -9.12 -4.32 -24.86
CA GLY A 313 -8.71 -5.73 -24.86
C GLY A 313 -7.43 -5.98 -24.06
N TYR A 314 -6.33 -5.28 -24.36
CA TYR A 314 -5.06 -5.48 -23.65
C TYR A 314 -5.06 -4.76 -22.30
N GLY A 315 -4.45 -5.38 -21.27
CA GLY A 315 -4.34 -4.79 -19.92
C GLY A 315 -5.68 -4.37 -19.29
N TYR A 316 -6.81 -4.97 -19.70
CA TYR A 316 -8.16 -4.56 -19.29
C TYR A 316 -8.51 -3.09 -19.57
N GLY A 317 -7.89 -2.47 -20.59
CA GLY A 317 -8.09 -1.04 -20.87
C GLY A 317 -7.14 -0.11 -20.13
N ALA A 318 -6.14 -0.64 -19.43
CA ALA A 318 -5.23 0.17 -18.63
C ALA A 318 -4.05 0.77 -19.42
N ILE A 319 -3.83 0.39 -20.68
CA ILE A 319 -2.80 1.03 -21.51
C ILE A 319 -3.39 2.25 -22.20
N SER A 320 -2.69 3.39 -22.14
CA SER A 320 -3.12 4.61 -22.83
C SER A 320 -3.04 4.50 -24.34
N LYS A 321 -4.17 4.77 -25.01
CA LYS A 321 -4.25 4.88 -26.48
C LYS A 321 -3.70 6.23 -26.97
N ASN A 322 -3.67 7.24 -26.10
CA ASN A 322 -3.38 8.62 -26.44
C ASN A 322 -1.93 9.00 -26.11
N THR A 323 -1.36 8.38 -25.09
CA THR A 323 -0.04 8.71 -24.56
C THR A 323 0.92 7.57 -24.89
N PRO A 324 1.79 7.72 -25.91
CA PRO A 324 2.72 6.66 -26.29
C PRO A 324 3.64 6.27 -25.12
N GLY A 325 3.81 4.96 -24.90
CA GLY A 325 4.64 4.47 -23.80
C GLY A 325 6.09 4.96 -23.87
N ASN A 326 6.70 4.97 -25.06
CA ASN A 326 8.06 5.49 -25.26
C ASN A 326 8.20 6.99 -24.95
N PHE A 327 7.15 7.79 -25.18
CA PHE A 327 7.13 9.21 -24.79
C PHE A 327 7.23 9.35 -23.27
N ILE A 328 6.42 8.58 -22.54
CA ILE A 328 6.43 8.57 -21.07
C ILE A 328 7.75 8.01 -20.53
N SER A 329 8.21 6.88 -21.05
CA SER A 329 9.48 6.27 -20.67
C SER A 329 10.67 7.21 -20.88
N THR A 330 10.68 7.95 -22.00
CA THR A 330 11.75 8.93 -22.28
C THR A 330 11.69 10.11 -21.32
N GLY A 331 10.48 10.59 -21.00
CA GLY A 331 10.28 11.61 -19.98
C GLY A 331 10.80 11.17 -18.60
N TYR A 332 10.57 9.92 -18.23
CA TYR A 332 11.09 9.38 -16.97
C TYR A 332 12.61 9.12 -16.98
N LEU A 333 13.21 8.77 -18.13
CA LEU A 333 14.66 8.78 -18.26
C LEU A 333 15.22 10.19 -18.03
N TYR A 334 14.66 11.21 -18.70
CA TYR A 334 15.07 12.60 -18.49
C TYR A 334 14.94 13.00 -17.02
N TYR A 335 13.79 12.71 -16.42
CA TYR A 335 13.53 13.02 -15.02
C TYR A 335 14.55 12.33 -14.09
N CYS A 336 14.73 11.02 -14.21
CA CYS A 336 15.70 10.29 -13.39
C CYS A 336 17.15 10.79 -13.59
N ALA A 337 17.53 11.22 -14.79
CA ALA A 337 18.85 11.75 -15.05
C ALA A 337 19.07 13.17 -14.50
N GLU A 338 18.00 13.93 -14.24
CA GLU A 338 18.05 15.28 -13.65
C GLU A 338 18.17 15.24 -12.12
N LEU A 339 17.62 14.21 -11.46
CA LEU A 339 17.64 14.01 -10.00
C LEU A 339 19.04 13.77 -9.42
#